data_AF-A0A7G5Z138-F1
#
_entry.id   AF-A0A7G5Z138-F1
#
_cell.length_a   1.000
_cell.length_b   1.000
_cell.length_c   1.000
_cell.angle_alpha   90.00
_cell.angle_beta   90.00
_cell.angle_gamma   90.00
#
_symmetry.space_group_name_H-M   'P 1'
#
loop_
_entity.id
_entity.type
_entity.pdbx_description
1 polymer ?
#
loop_
_entity_poly.entity_id
_entity_poly.type
_entity_poly.pdbx_seq_one_letter_code
_entity_poly.pdbx_strand_id
1 'polypeptide(L)'
;MGTLNASEGSGDESLIILQSLLCLLREKNLLTRADIEELCDRVSTRAKQAECAPFPCSEQTANVAAMEMARIGGYIGARYGGKHRRGA
;
A
#
# COMPACT_ATOMS: atom_id res chain seq x y z
N MET A 1 9.71 20.40 29.41
CA MET A 1 10.28 19.45 28.44
C MET A 1 9.40 18.21 28.44
N GLY A 2 8.44 18.13 27.53
CA GLY A 2 7.61 16.94 27.35
C GLY A 2 8.04 16.23 26.08
N THR A 3 8.61 15.04 26.20
CA THR A 3 8.89 14.16 25.06
C THR A 3 7.58 13.52 24.63
N LEU A 4 7.00 14.03 23.54
CA LEU A 4 5.93 13.36 22.83
C LEU A 4 6.53 12.08 22.21
N ASN A 5 6.27 10.94 22.84
CA ASN A 5 6.46 9.63 22.23
C ASN A 5 5.58 9.56 20.98
N ALA A 6 6.16 9.90 19.84
CA ALA A 6 5.52 9.78 18.54
C ALA A 6 5.42 8.28 18.21
N SER A 7 4.32 7.66 18.64
CA SER A 7 3.55 6.68 17.87
C SER A 7 4.34 5.71 16.97
N GLU A 8 5.31 4.97 17.51
CA GLU A 8 6.01 3.92 16.74
C GLU A 8 5.14 2.65 16.55
N GLY A 9 4.02 2.51 17.26
CA GLY A 9 3.12 1.34 17.15
C GLY A 9 1.92 1.50 16.20
N SER A 10 1.42 2.72 15.98
CA SER A 10 0.15 2.93 15.25
C SER A 10 0.28 2.71 13.75
N GLY A 11 1.48 2.92 13.19
CA GLY A 11 1.75 2.72 11.76
C GLY A 11 1.63 1.27 11.35
N ASP A 12 2.24 0.37 12.12
CA ASP A 12 2.30 -1.06 11.79
C ASP A 12 0.93 -1.74 11.94
N GLU A 13 0.16 -1.39 12.99
CA GLU A 13 -1.21 -1.89 13.16
C GLU A 13 -2.11 -1.46 11.99
N SER A 14 -1.96 -0.21 11.53
CA SER A 14 -2.71 0.31 10.38
C SER A 14 -2.36 -0.44 9.09
N LEU A 15 -1.09 -0.82 8.91
CA LEU A 15 -0.63 -1.61 7.76
C LEU A 15 -1.16 -3.05 7.80
N ILE A 16 -1.18 -3.68 8.97
CA ILE A 16 -1.76 -5.02 9.15
C ILE A 16 -3.26 -5.01 8.80
N ILE A 17 -3.99 -3.98 9.25
CA ILE A 17 -5.40 -3.79 8.91
C ILE A 17 -5.57 -3.64 7.40
N LEU A 18 -4.77 -2.78 6.75
CA LEU A 18 -4.84 -2.56 5.31
C LEU A 18 -4.59 -3.85 4.51
N GLN A 19 -3.52 -4.59 4.84
CA GLN A 19 -3.19 -5.86 4.21
C GLN A 19 -4.31 -6.90 4.40
N SER A 20 -4.87 -6.98 5.61
CA SER A 20 -5.96 -7.91 5.94
C SER A 20 -7.22 -7.58 5.15
N LEU A 21 -7.60 -6.30 5.05
CA LEU A 21 -8.74 -5.85 4.27
C LEU A 21 -8.56 -6.15 2.78
N LEU A 22 -7.38 -5.86 2.21
CA LEU A 22 -7.11 -6.15 0.80
C LEU A 22 -7.17 -7.65 0.50
N CYS A 23 -6.69 -8.49 1.41
CA CYS A 23 -6.83 -9.95 1.31
C CYS A 23 -8.31 -10.37 1.33
N LEU A 24 -9.09 -9.88 2.29
CA LEU A 24 -10.51 -10.22 2.43
C LEU A 24 -11.33 -9.79 1.20
N LEU A 25 -11.12 -8.57 0.71
CA LEU A 25 -11.79 -8.07 -0.49
C LEU A 25 -11.44 -8.91 -1.72
N ARG A 26 -10.18 -9.35 -1.83
CA ARG A 26 -9.76 -10.25 -2.92
C ARG A 26 -10.41 -11.62 -2.82
N GLU A 27 -10.44 -12.22 -1.63
CA GLU A 27 -11.12 -13.51 -1.39
C GLU A 27 -12.62 -13.45 -1.71
N LYS A 28 -13.24 -12.30 -1.48
CA LYS A 28 -14.65 -12.03 -1.82
C LYS A 28 -14.87 -11.63 -3.28
N ASN A 29 -13.83 -11.61 -4.11
CA ASN A 29 -13.87 -11.14 -5.51
C ASN A 29 -14.38 -9.68 -5.67
N LEU A 30 -14.27 -8.88 -4.62
CA LEU A 30 -14.62 -7.45 -4.64
C LEU A 30 -13.49 -6.59 -5.19
N LEU A 31 -12.26 -7.09 -5.13
CA LEU A 31 -11.10 -6.52 -5.80
C LEU A 31 -10.46 -7.57 -6.70
N THR A 32 -10.13 -7.14 -7.91
CA THR A 32 -9.31 -7.89 -8.85
C THR A 32 -7.83 -7.63 -8.59
N ARG A 33 -6.96 -8.28 -9.37
CA ARG A 33 -5.52 -7.99 -9.33
C ARG A 33 -5.22 -6.60 -9.92
N ALA A 34 -5.91 -6.25 -10.99
CA ALA A 34 -5.75 -4.96 -11.66
C ALA A 34 -6.08 -3.81 -10.70
N ASP A 35 -7.13 -3.94 -9.89
CA ASP A 35 -7.50 -2.89 -8.92
C ASP A 35 -6.40 -2.66 -7.87
N ILE A 36 -5.71 -3.72 -7.45
CA ILE A 36 -4.61 -3.64 -6.47
C ILE A 36 -3.35 -3.04 -7.12
N GLU A 37 -3.07 -3.41 -8.37
CA GLU A 37 -1.99 -2.81 -9.16
C GLU A 37 -2.24 -1.31 -9.40
N GLU A 38 -3.47 -0.94 -9.79
CA GLU A 38 -3.88 0.46 -9.95
C GLU A 38 -3.76 1.24 -8.62
N LEU A 39 -4.16 0.64 -7.50
CA LEU A 39 -4.00 1.27 -6.19
C LEU A 39 -2.52 1.54 -5.87
N CYS A 40 -1.63 0.59 -6.16
CA CYS A 40 -0.19 0.78 -5.97
C CYS A 40 0.34 1.91 -6.86
N ASP A 41 -0.05 1.96 -8.12
CA ASP A 41 0.37 2.98 -9.08
C ASP A 41 -0.12 4.38 -8.67
N ARG A 42 -1.36 4.49 -8.18
CA ARG A 42 -1.91 5.75 -7.67
C ARG A 42 -1.18 6.26 -6.44
N VAL A 43 -0.83 5.37 -5.50
CA VAL A 43 -0.06 5.76 -4.32
C VAL A 43 1.37 6.16 -4.71
N SER A 44 2.01 5.44 -5.63
CA SER A 44 3.33 5.81 -6.16
C SER A 44 3.31 7.15 -6.88
N THR A 45 2.28 7.42 -7.68
CA THR A 45 2.11 8.69 -8.39
C THR A 45 1.93 9.85 -7.41
N ARG A 46 1.13 9.65 -6.35
CA ARG A 46 0.96 10.64 -5.28
C ARG A 46 2.26 10.95 -4.56
N ALA A 47 3.10 9.94 -4.31
CA ALA A 47 4.41 10.16 -3.71
C ALA A 47 5.33 11.01 -4.62
N LYS A 48 5.30 10.76 -5.94
CA LYS A 48 6.09 11.54 -6.92
C LYS A 48 5.56 12.95 -7.17
N GLN A 49 4.27 13.18 -6.94
CA GLN A 49 3.60 14.46 -7.18
C GLN A 49 3.17 15.14 -5.88
N ALA A 50 3.84 14.86 -4.75
CA ALA A 50 3.43 15.34 -3.44
C ALA A 50 3.24 16.87 -3.38
N GLU A 51 4.03 17.63 -4.16
CA GLU A 51 3.95 19.09 -4.28
C GLU A 51 2.80 19.60 -5.18
N CYS A 52 2.31 18.78 -6.12
CA CYS A 52 1.31 19.17 -7.11
C CYS A 52 -0.03 18.42 -6.96
N ALA A 53 -0.14 17.55 -5.96
CA ALA A 53 -1.33 16.74 -5.75
C ALA A 53 -2.51 17.60 -5.24
N PRO A 54 -3.76 17.28 -5.63
CA PRO A 54 -4.95 18.01 -5.18
C PRO A 54 -5.20 17.91 -3.66
N PHE A 55 -4.50 17.00 -2.98
CA PHE A 55 -4.47 16.92 -1.53
C PHE A 55 -3.02 17.03 -1.06
N PRO A 56 -2.65 18.08 -0.31
CA PRO A 56 -1.29 18.22 0.21
C PRO A 56 -1.02 17.05 1.17
N CYS A 57 -0.01 16.27 0.86
CA CYS A 57 0.46 15.18 1.71
C CYS A 57 1.95 15.40 2.01
N SER A 58 2.37 15.00 3.21
CA SER A 58 3.80 14.96 3.54
C SER A 58 4.51 14.03 2.57
N GLU A 59 5.54 14.52 1.87
CA GLU A 59 6.32 13.74 0.90
C GLU A 59 6.88 12.47 1.55
N GLN A 60 7.41 12.60 2.77
CA GLN A 60 7.93 11.47 3.54
C GLN A 60 6.84 10.42 3.79
N THR A 61 5.65 10.85 4.20
CA THR A 61 4.52 9.94 4.45
C THR A 61 4.03 9.29 3.16
N ALA A 62 4.00 10.03 2.05
CA ALA A 62 3.59 9.51 0.75
C ALA A 62 4.59 8.47 0.22
N ASN A 63 5.90 8.72 0.37
CA ASN A 63 6.95 7.78 0.01
C ASN A 63 6.89 6.49 0.84
N VAL A 64 6.71 6.60 2.16
CA VAL A 64 6.53 5.42 3.04
C VAL A 64 5.29 4.63 2.62
N ALA A 65 4.16 5.31 2.39
CA ALA A 65 2.93 4.64 1.93
C ALA A 65 3.13 3.93 0.58
N ALA A 66 3.89 4.51 -0.35
CA ALA A 66 4.20 3.88 -1.63
C ALA A 66 5.06 2.62 -1.47
N MET A 67 6.07 2.66 -0.59
CA MET A 67 6.91 1.49 -0.29
C MET A 67 6.10 0.36 0.33
N GLU A 68 5.22 0.67 1.28
CA GLU A 68 4.39 -0.34 1.94
C GLU A 68 3.33 -0.91 1.01
N MET A 69 2.70 -0.09 0.17
CA MET A 69 1.79 -0.57 -0.87
C MET A 69 2.48 -1.50 -1.87
N ALA A 70 3.74 -1.21 -2.25
CA ALA A 70 4.52 -2.10 -3.10
C ALA A 70 4.78 -3.47 -2.45
N ARG A 71 5.08 -3.49 -1.14
CA ARG A 71 5.23 -4.73 -0.35
C ARG A 71 3.93 -5.53 -0.30
N ILE A 72 2.81 -4.87 0.02
CA ILE A 72 1.49 -5.49 0.08
C ILE A 72 1.09 -6.05 -1.30
N GLY A 73 1.26 -5.27 -2.37
CA GLY A 73 1.02 -5.71 -3.74
C GLY A 73 1.84 -6.95 -4.12
N GLY A 74 3.12 -6.99 -3.72
CA GLY A 74 3.98 -8.16 -3.90
C GLY A 74 3.48 -9.40 -3.15
N TYR A 75 3.10 -9.25 -1.89
CA TYR A 75 2.54 -10.34 -1.08
C TYR A 75 1.23 -10.89 -1.67
N ILE A 76 0.30 -10.01 -2.02
CA ILE A 76 -0.98 -10.38 -2.63
C ILE A 76 -0.74 -11.03 -4.00
N GLY A 77 0.19 -10.49 -4.80
CA GLY A 77 0.58 -11.06 -6.09
C GLY A 77 1.17 -12.46 -5.95
N ALA A 78 1.97 -12.73 -4.92
CA ALA A 78 2.49 -14.07 -4.65
C ALA A 78 1.41 -15.03 -4.10
N ARG A 79 0.49 -14.54 -3.26
CA ARG A 79 -0.54 -15.33 -2.59
C ARG A 79 -1.72 -15.68 -3.50
N TYR A 80 -2.16 -14.74 -4.33
CA TYR A 80 -3.35 -14.86 -5.18
C TYR A 80 -3.03 -14.82 -6.69
N GLY A 81 -1.80 -14.48 -7.08
CA GLY A 81 -1.35 -14.55 -8.46
C GLY A 81 -0.86 -15.95 -8.78
N GLY A 82 -1.67 -16.69 -9.54
CA GLY A 82 -1.31 -18.03 -10.03
C GLY A 82 0.04 -18.06 -10.78
N LYS A 83 0.61 -19.26 -10.87
CA LYS A 83 1.97 -19.68 -11.33
C LYS A 83 2.56 -19.05 -12.62
N HIS A 84 1.90 -18.11 -13.29
CA HIS A 84 2.30 -17.57 -14.60
C HIS A 84 3.25 -16.35 -14.56
N ARG A 85 4.23 -16.34 -13.65
CA ARG A 85 5.40 -15.44 -13.77
C ARG A 85 6.74 -16.17 -13.64
N ARG A 86 6.76 -17.48 -13.93
CA ARG A 86 7.96 -18.21 -14.33
C ARG A 86 7.82 -18.58 -15.79
N GLY A 87 8.16 -17.64 -16.66
CA GLY A 87 8.09 -17.75 -18.10
C GLY A 87 8.81 -16.56 -18.72
N ALA A 88 10.03 -16.33 -18.23
CA ALA A 88 11.09 -15.65 -18.97
C ALA A 88 12.07 -16.73 -19.39
#